data_AF-A0AAU9ESS3-F1
#
_entry.id   AF-A0AAU9ESS3-F1
#
_cell.length_a   1.000
_cell.length_b   1.000
_cell.length_c   1.000
_cell.angle_alpha   90.00
_cell.angle_beta   90.00
_cell.angle_gamma   90.00
#
_symmetry.space_group_name_H-M   'P 1'
#
loop_
_entity.id
_entity.type
_entity.pdbx_description
1 polymer ?
#
loop_
_entity_poly.entity_id
_entity_poly.type
_entity_poly.pdbx_seq_one_letter_code
_entity_poly.pdbx_strand_id
1 'polypeptide(L)'
;MDFKRGTITLTTRKTKDGSARRDTLDMSDELHQTLWIWKNSQHRHFKKSPYVFVCQRQGRNYGKPFTTRRTFMESLCKRAEVKAFGCHALRHHVASYLADKGISTPEIQALLRHQSTTTTDRYIGRLRKGNKHTVDLLRTDENLLPDLLPQKKEGQP
;
A
#
# COMPACT_ATOMS: atom_id res chain seq x y z
N MET A 1 -12.91 9.46 11.49
CA MET A 1 -12.55 8.09 11.92
C MET A 1 -13.67 7.60 12.79
N ASP A 2 -14.22 6.44 12.47
CA ASP A 2 -15.25 5.78 13.24
C ASP A 2 -14.66 4.52 13.86
N PHE A 3 -14.34 4.59 15.16
CA PHE A 3 -13.77 3.44 15.88
C PHE A 3 -14.82 2.38 16.23
N LYS A 4 -16.12 2.72 16.22
CA LYS A 4 -17.17 1.72 16.46
C LYS A 4 -17.34 0.84 15.24
N ARG A 5 -17.34 1.47 14.06
CA ARG A 5 -17.44 0.77 12.77
C ARG A 5 -16.10 0.29 12.24
N GLY A 6 -14.99 0.68 12.86
CA GLY A 6 -13.64 0.35 12.39
C GLY A 6 -13.29 0.95 11.03
N THR A 7 -13.80 2.15 10.70
CA THR A 7 -13.58 2.77 9.38
C THR A 7 -12.89 4.14 9.43
N ILE A 8 -12.13 4.45 8.38
CA ILE A 8 -11.52 5.75 8.15
C ILE A 8 -12.06 6.34 6.85
N THR A 9 -12.70 7.50 6.96
CA THR A 9 -13.05 8.32 5.80
C THR A 9 -11.94 9.32 5.51
N LEU A 10 -11.46 9.32 4.28
CA LEU A 10 -10.40 10.20 3.80
C LEU A 10 -10.94 11.12 2.70
N THR A 11 -10.76 12.42 2.88
CA THR A 11 -11.21 13.44 1.91
C THR A 11 -10.04 14.01 1.12
N THR A 12 -10.16 14.13 -0.20
CA THR A 12 -9.21 14.81 -1.08
C THR A 12 -9.92 15.84 -1.95
N ARG A 13 -9.26 16.96 -2.25
CA ARG A 13 -9.68 17.95 -3.26
C ARG A 13 -8.77 17.93 -4.49
N LYS A 14 -7.89 16.93 -4.62
CA LYS A 14 -6.98 16.77 -5.76
C LYS A 14 -7.66 16.07 -6.94
N THR A 15 -8.94 16.35 -7.16
CA THR A 15 -9.65 15.87 -8.35
C THR A 15 -9.45 16.86 -9.49
N LYS A 16 -9.58 16.39 -10.74
CA LYS A 16 -9.37 17.22 -11.94
C LYS A 16 -10.31 18.44 -11.99
N ASP A 17 -11.50 18.29 -11.43
CA ASP A 17 -12.57 19.28 -11.31
C ASP A 17 -12.56 20.07 -9.98
N GLY A 18 -11.63 19.78 -9.07
CA GLY A 18 -11.53 20.44 -7.75
C GLY A 18 -12.61 20.05 -6.74
N SER A 19 -13.51 19.12 -7.09
CA SER A 19 -14.51 18.57 -6.18
C SER A 19 -13.89 17.81 -5.00
N ALA A 20 -14.60 17.79 -3.88
CA ALA A 20 -14.16 17.04 -2.70
C ALA A 20 -14.60 15.58 -2.84
N ARG A 21 -13.64 14.67 -2.99
CA ARG A 21 -13.90 13.23 -2.97
C ARG A 21 -13.69 12.68 -1.56
N ARG A 22 -14.64 11.87 -1.10
CA ARG A 22 -14.52 11.08 0.13
C ARG A 22 -14.51 9.60 -0.24
N ASP A 23 -13.60 8.85 0.37
CA ASP A 23 -13.64 7.39 0.34
C ASP A 23 -13.50 6.88 1.77
N THR A 24 -14.20 5.79 2.06
CA THR A 24 -14.13 5.10 3.36
C THR A 24 -13.36 3.80 3.18
N LEU A 25 -12.42 3.56 4.09
CA LEU A 25 -11.62 2.34 4.14
C LEU A 25 -11.85 1.66 5.49
N ASP A 26 -11.93 0.34 5.48
CA ASP A 26 -11.90 -0.45 6.70
C ASP A 26 -10.49 -0.44 7.30
N MET A 27 -10.44 -0.40 8.63
CA MET A 27 -9.20 -0.56 9.37
C MET A 27 -8.96 -2.06 9.59
N SER A 28 -7.70 -2.50 9.45
CA SER A 28 -7.29 -3.75 10.08
C SER A 28 -7.36 -3.61 11.60
N ASP A 29 -7.44 -4.74 12.31
CA ASP A 29 -7.44 -4.76 13.77
C ASP A 29 -6.20 -4.05 14.35
N GLU A 30 -5.04 -4.28 13.74
CA GLU A 30 -3.78 -3.63 14.12
C GLU A 30 -3.85 -2.10 13.95
N LEU A 31 -4.40 -1.63 12.82
CA LEU A 31 -4.55 -0.19 12.58
C LEU A 31 -5.55 0.44 13.55
N HIS A 32 -6.67 -0.25 13.79
CA HIS A 32 -7.69 0.19 14.74
C HIS A 32 -7.09 0.34 16.14
N GLN A 33 -6.44 -0.72 16.64
CA GLN A 33 -5.82 -0.75 17.95
C GLN A 33 -4.75 0.33 18.08
N THR A 34 -3.88 0.47 17.09
CA THR A 34 -2.80 1.48 17.09
C THR A 34 -3.36 2.90 17.15
N LEU A 35 -4.37 3.21 16.34
CA LEU A 35 -5.00 4.53 16.34
C LEU A 35 -5.82 4.79 17.60
N TRP A 36 -6.42 3.75 18.18
CA TRP A 36 -7.14 3.83 19.44
C TRP A 36 -6.19 4.16 20.60
N ILE A 37 -5.07 3.44 20.69
CA ILE A 37 -4.00 3.71 21.67
C ILE A 37 -3.46 5.12 21.47
N TRP A 38 -3.12 5.51 20.24
CA TRP A 38 -2.64 6.86 19.94
C TRP A 38 -3.62 7.95 20.38
N LYS A 39 -4.91 7.78 20.11
CA LYS A 39 -5.95 8.76 20.45
C LYS A 39 -6.07 8.96 21.97
N ASN A 40 -5.93 7.90 22.75
CA ASN A 40 -6.09 7.89 24.20
C ASN A 40 -4.77 8.03 24.97
N SER A 41 -3.63 7.96 24.29
CA SER A 41 -2.30 8.04 24.88
C SER A 41 -2.05 9.40 25.55
N GLN A 42 -1.33 9.37 26.67
CA GLN A 42 -0.85 10.59 27.34
C GLN A 42 0.16 11.36 26.46
N HIS A 43 0.82 10.69 25.51
CA HIS A 43 1.72 11.34 24.56
C HIS A 43 0.98 12.23 23.54
N ARG A 44 -0.35 12.16 23.46
CA ARG A 44 -1.15 13.09 22.62
C ARG A 44 -1.50 14.35 23.41
N HIS A 45 -0.61 15.34 23.41
CA HIS A 45 -0.80 16.60 24.15
C HIS A 45 -2.08 17.35 23.76
N PHE A 46 -2.43 17.38 22.47
CA PHE A 46 -3.57 18.13 21.96
C PHE A 46 -4.81 17.25 21.78
N LYS A 47 -5.42 16.80 22.89
CA LYS A 47 -6.57 15.88 22.89
C LYS A 47 -7.80 16.44 22.15
N LYS A 48 -8.04 17.75 22.26
CA LYS A 48 -9.16 18.47 21.62
C LYS A 48 -8.91 18.85 20.15
N SER A 49 -7.71 18.63 19.60
CA SER A 49 -7.43 18.98 18.21
C SER A 49 -8.27 18.13 17.25
N PRO A 50 -8.84 18.73 16.18
CA PRO A 50 -9.58 17.99 15.16
C PRO A 50 -8.65 17.15 14.27
N TYR A 51 -7.33 17.34 14.36
CA TYR A 51 -6.34 16.62 13.55
C TYR A 51 -5.79 15.40 14.28
N VAL A 52 -5.52 14.33 13.51
CA VAL A 52 -4.94 13.08 14.03
C VAL A 52 -3.48 13.28 14.43
N PHE A 53 -2.71 13.98 13.59
CA PHE A 53 -1.29 14.23 13.77
C PHE A 53 -1.00 15.74 13.79
N VAL A 54 -0.49 16.23 14.93
CA VAL A 54 -0.14 17.63 15.15
C VAL A 54 1.30 17.77 15.63
N CYS A 55 1.92 18.91 15.36
CA CYS A 55 3.26 19.20 15.81
C CYS A 55 3.30 19.35 17.34
N GLN A 56 3.97 18.42 18.01
CA GLN A 56 4.18 18.44 19.46
C GLN A 56 5.50 19.09 19.87
N ARG A 57 6.39 19.35 18.91
CA ARG A 57 7.63 20.09 19.17
C ARG A 57 7.30 21.57 19.33
N GLN A 58 7.79 22.18 20.41
CA GLN A 58 7.64 23.62 20.63
C GLN A 58 8.27 24.41 19.47
N GLY A 59 7.63 25.53 19.12
CA GLY A 59 8.01 26.39 18.00
C GLY A 59 6.81 26.91 17.21
N ARG A 60 7.06 27.57 16.08
CA ARG A 60 6.04 28.26 15.25
C ARG A 60 4.84 27.40 14.82
N ASN A 61 5.04 26.09 14.72
CA ASN A 61 4.01 25.14 14.28
C ASN A 61 3.41 24.32 15.42
N TYR A 62 3.76 24.58 16.68
CA TYR A 62 3.23 23.85 17.83
C TYR A 62 1.69 23.84 17.84
N GLY A 63 1.09 22.66 17.98
CA GLY A 63 -0.36 22.46 17.93
C GLY A 63 -1.00 22.47 16.53
N LYS A 64 -0.26 22.89 15.49
CA LYS A 64 -0.75 22.88 14.10
C LYS A 64 -0.63 21.49 13.48
N PRO A 65 -1.50 21.14 12.51
CA PRO A 65 -1.38 19.88 11.79
C PRO A 65 -0.04 19.77 11.06
N PHE A 66 0.46 18.55 10.91
CA PHE A 66 1.61 18.33 10.03
C PHE A 66 1.24 18.60 8.57
N THR A 67 1.92 19.55 7.96
CA THR A 67 1.83 19.81 6.52
C THR A 67 2.90 19.06 5.75
N THR A 68 4.13 18.97 6.30
CA THR A 68 5.23 18.20 5.74
C THR A 68 6.07 17.58 6.86
N ARG A 69 6.52 16.33 6.67
CA ARG A 69 7.54 15.67 7.52
C ARG A 69 8.66 15.11 6.64
N ARG A 70 9.51 15.98 6.10
CA ARG A 70 10.55 15.62 5.11
C ARG A 70 11.53 14.57 5.63
N THR A 71 11.98 14.71 6.88
CA THR A 71 12.99 13.82 7.49
C THR A 71 12.42 12.55 8.10
N PHE A 72 11.09 12.40 8.17
CA PHE A 72 10.48 11.26 8.87
C PHE A 72 10.82 9.93 8.21
N MET A 73 10.62 9.82 6.90
CA MET A 73 10.94 8.60 6.17
C MET A 73 12.45 8.32 6.14
N GLU A 74 13.26 9.35 5.89
CA GLU A 74 14.72 9.23 5.86
C GLU A 74 15.28 8.72 7.19
N SER A 75 14.85 9.30 8.31
CA SER A 75 15.27 8.86 9.65
C SER A 75 14.81 7.43 9.98
N LEU A 76 13.62 7.04 9.55
CA LEU A 76 13.14 5.66 9.70
C LEU A 76 13.97 4.67 8.87
N CYS A 77 14.22 4.98 7.60
CA CYS A 77 15.04 4.13 6.74
C CYS A 77 16.47 3.99 7.29
N LYS A 78 17.07 5.08 7.78
CA LYS A 78 18.39 5.05 8.41
C LYS A 78 18.41 4.15 9.66
N ARG A 79 17.39 4.26 10.52
CA ARG A 79 17.27 3.41 11.72
C ARG A 79 17.03 1.94 11.40
N ALA A 80 16.39 1.65 10.27
CA ALA A 80 16.13 0.30 9.80
C ALA A 80 17.23 -0.24 8.88
N GLU A 81 18.31 0.52 8.65
CA GLU A 81 19.44 0.15 7.79
C GLU A 81 19.04 -0.22 6.34
N VAL A 82 17.99 0.42 5.83
CA VAL A 82 17.50 0.22 4.45
C VAL A 82 17.75 1.46 3.59
N LYS A 83 17.83 1.24 2.27
CA LYS A 83 17.88 2.34 1.30
C LYS A 83 16.69 3.28 1.50
N ALA A 84 16.96 4.58 1.52
CA ALA A 84 15.92 5.58 1.75
C ALA A 84 14.83 5.56 0.67
N PHE A 85 13.57 5.58 1.11
CA PHE A 85 12.39 5.69 0.24
C PHE A 85 11.29 6.52 0.91
N GLY A 86 10.38 7.09 0.12
CA GLY A 86 9.27 7.91 0.61
C GLY A 86 7.94 7.15 0.75
N CYS A 87 6.91 7.80 1.27
CA CYS A 87 5.57 7.20 1.41
C CYS A 87 4.96 6.75 0.06
N HIS A 88 5.36 7.35 -1.06
CA HIS A 88 4.92 6.92 -2.38
C HIS A 88 5.47 5.53 -2.75
N ALA A 89 6.69 5.21 -2.33
CA ALA A 89 7.28 3.89 -2.53
C ALA A 89 6.55 2.84 -1.69
N LEU A 90 6.16 3.16 -0.44
CA LEU A 90 5.32 2.27 0.38
C LEU A 90 4.00 1.94 -0.31
N ARG A 91 3.36 2.95 -0.91
CA ARG A 91 2.10 2.75 -1.64
C ARG A 91 2.27 1.80 -2.84
N HIS A 92 3.37 1.92 -3.58
CA HIS A 92 3.68 1.00 -4.67
C HIS A 92 3.98 -0.40 -4.17
N HIS A 93 4.73 -0.50 -3.07
CA HIS A 93 5.05 -1.78 -2.45
C HIS A 93 3.79 -2.54 -2.01
N VAL A 94 2.83 -1.86 -1.37
CA VAL A 94 1.54 -2.46 -0.99
C VAL A 94 0.78 -2.97 -2.23
N ALA A 95 0.75 -2.19 -3.32
CA ALA A 95 0.11 -2.61 -4.56
C ALA A 95 0.74 -3.90 -5.12
N SER A 96 2.07 -3.93 -5.18
CA SER A 96 2.83 -5.08 -5.66
C SER A 96 2.66 -6.30 -4.76
N TYR A 97 2.77 -6.12 -3.45
CA TYR A 97 2.59 -7.19 -2.46
C TYR A 97 1.22 -7.87 -2.58
N LEU A 98 0.14 -7.09 -2.73
CA LEU A 98 -1.21 -7.65 -2.87
C LEU A 98 -1.40 -8.35 -4.21
N ALA A 99 -0.81 -7.83 -5.29
CA ALA A 99 -0.85 -8.48 -6.59
C ALA A 99 -0.12 -9.83 -6.58
N ASP A 100 1.04 -9.91 -5.91
CA ASP A 100 1.79 -11.16 -5.72
C ASP A 100 1.01 -12.18 -4.90
N LYS A 101 0.12 -11.72 -4.01
CA LYS A 101 -0.82 -12.57 -3.26
C LYS A 101 -2.07 -12.97 -4.08
N GLY A 102 -2.14 -12.59 -5.35
CA GLY A 102 -3.24 -12.95 -6.24
C GLY A 102 -4.51 -12.12 -6.05
N ILE A 103 -4.47 -11.02 -5.29
CA ILE A 103 -5.61 -10.12 -5.12
C ILE A 103 -5.89 -9.40 -6.44
N SER A 104 -7.17 -9.24 -6.76
CA SER A 104 -7.59 -8.70 -8.05
C SER A 104 -7.23 -7.21 -8.19
N THR A 105 -6.93 -6.78 -9.43
CA THR A 105 -6.66 -5.37 -9.75
C THR A 105 -7.76 -4.42 -9.25
N PRO A 106 -9.06 -4.71 -9.40
CA PRO A 106 -10.13 -3.84 -8.91
C PRO A 106 -10.12 -3.67 -7.39
N GLU A 107 -9.85 -4.73 -6.63
CA GLU A 107 -9.77 -4.67 -5.17
C GLU A 107 -8.57 -3.84 -4.70
N ILE A 108 -7.40 -4.07 -5.31
CA ILE A 108 -6.19 -3.27 -5.02
C ILE A 108 -6.44 -1.80 -5.37
N GLN A 109 -7.11 -1.53 -6.49
CA GLN A 109 -7.46 -0.17 -6.91
C GLN A 109 -8.41 0.51 -5.90
N ALA A 110 -9.42 -0.22 -5.41
CA ALA A 110 -10.35 0.28 -4.40
C ALA A 110 -9.63 0.59 -3.08
N LEU A 111 -8.79 -0.32 -2.60
CA LEU A 111 -8.00 -0.14 -1.38
C LEU A 111 -7.07 1.07 -1.48
N LEU A 112 -6.33 1.20 -2.59
CA LEU A 112 -5.42 2.31 -2.79
C LEU A 112 -6.18 3.61 -3.08
N ARG A 113 -7.42 3.55 -3.58
CA ARG A 113 -8.22 4.68 -4.04
C ARG A 113 -7.61 5.37 -5.26
N HIS A 114 -7.13 4.59 -6.24
CA HIS A 114 -6.67 5.12 -7.52
C HIS A 114 -7.86 5.46 -8.42
N GLN A 115 -7.87 6.67 -9.01
CA GLN A 115 -8.92 7.09 -9.96
C GLN A 115 -8.74 6.47 -11.36
N SER A 116 -7.52 6.09 -11.71
CA SER A 116 -7.19 5.53 -13.02
C SER A 116 -6.63 4.12 -12.83
N THR A 117 -7.24 3.16 -13.54
CA THR A 117 -6.78 1.76 -13.68
C THR A 117 -5.34 1.68 -14.16
N THR A 118 -4.93 2.63 -15.02
CA THR A 118 -3.58 2.79 -15.55
C THR A 118 -2.51 2.98 -14.46
N THR A 119 -2.90 3.43 -13.26
CA THR A 119 -1.98 3.53 -12.13
C THR A 119 -1.77 2.17 -11.48
N THR A 120 -2.75 1.26 -11.44
CA THR A 120 -2.59 -0.08 -10.86
C THR A 120 -2.00 -1.07 -11.88
N ASP A 121 -2.42 -0.98 -13.15
CA ASP A 121 -1.94 -1.86 -14.24
C ASP A 121 -0.44 -1.73 -14.51
N ARG A 122 0.13 -0.52 -14.38
CA ARG A 122 1.58 -0.29 -14.55
C ARG A 122 2.43 -1.11 -13.57
N TYR A 123 1.89 -1.46 -12.39
CA TYR A 123 2.63 -2.22 -11.37
C TYR A 123 2.43 -3.73 -11.54
N ILE A 124 1.21 -4.17 -11.82
CA ILE A 124 0.91 -5.59 -12.06
C ILE A 124 1.63 -6.09 -13.32
N GLY A 125 1.72 -5.25 -14.36
CA GLY A 125 2.45 -5.58 -15.58
C GLY A 125 3.95 -5.87 -15.37
N ARG A 126 4.57 -5.32 -14.31
CA ARG A 126 5.98 -5.62 -13.97
C ARG A 126 6.16 -6.93 -13.20
N LEU A 127 5.12 -7.42 -12.52
CA LEU A 127 5.13 -8.66 -11.74
C LEU A 127 4.72 -9.88 -12.57
N ARG A 128 3.96 -9.68 -13.65
CA ARG A 128 3.66 -10.71 -14.66
C ARG A 128 4.89 -11.04 -15.52
N LYS A 129 5.97 -11.55 -14.89
CA LYS A 129 7.07 -12.21 -15.60
C LYS A 129 6.68 -13.66 -15.83
N GLY A 130 6.32 -13.97 -17.06
CA GLY A 130 5.95 -15.30 -17.51
C GLY A 130 4.44 -15.48 -17.56
N ASN A 131 3.90 -15.53 -18.78
CA ASN A 131 2.52 -15.92 -19.04
C ASN A 131 2.35 -17.45 -19.06
N LYS A 132 3.36 -18.23 -18.63
CA LYS A 132 3.36 -19.70 -18.72
C LYS A 132 2.12 -20.31 -18.08
N HIS A 133 1.75 -19.88 -16.86
CA HIS A 133 0.53 -20.35 -16.21
C HIS A 133 -0.73 -20.02 -17.03
N THR A 134 -0.84 -18.81 -17.60
CA THR A 134 -1.98 -18.41 -18.43
C THR A 134 -2.03 -19.16 -19.75
N VAL A 135 -0.87 -19.44 -20.35
CA VAL A 135 -0.75 -20.24 -21.57
C VAL A 135 -1.06 -21.71 -21.27
N ASP A 136 -0.66 -22.22 -20.09
CA ASP A 136 -0.97 -23.59 -19.65
C ASP A 136 -2.48 -23.79 -19.40
N LEU A 137 -3.24 -22.75 -19.02
CA LEU A 137 -4.71 -22.81 -18.94
C LEU A 137 -5.39 -23.01 -20.31
N LEU A 138 -4.69 -22.74 -21.41
CA LEU A 138 -5.19 -22.97 -22.77
C LEU A 138 -4.87 -24.39 -23.27
N ARG A 139 -4.26 -25.25 -22.45
CA ARG A 139 -3.99 -26.64 -22.81
C ARG A 139 -5.31 -27.41 -22.89
N THR A 140 -5.56 -27.99 -24.05
CA THR A 140 -6.75 -28.81 -24.31
C THR A 140 -6.55 -30.29 -23.99
N ASP A 141 -5.31 -30.74 -23.67
CA ASP A 141 -4.99 -32.15 -23.39
C ASP A 141 -3.97 -32.30 -22.25
N GLU A 142 -4.29 -33.11 -21.23
CA GLU A 142 -3.39 -33.44 -20.11
C GLU A 142 -2.32 -34.50 -20.46
N ASN A 143 -2.40 -35.15 -21.62
CA ASN A 143 -1.65 -36.39 -21.89
C ASN A 143 -0.53 -36.32 -22.96
N LEU A 144 -0.12 -35.13 -23.46
CA LEU A 144 0.76 -35.07 -24.64
C LEU A 144 2.24 -34.70 -24.42
N LEU A 145 2.75 -34.62 -23.19
CA LEU A 145 4.10 -34.02 -22.97
C LEU A 145 5.03 -34.64 -21.91
N PRO A 146 5.21 -35.98 -21.79
CA PRO A 146 6.40 -36.52 -21.11
C PRO A 146 7.68 -36.48 -21.96
N ASP A 147 7.56 -36.66 -23.29
CA ASP A 147 8.70 -37.13 -24.11
C ASP A 147 9.44 -36.07 -24.94
N LEU A 148 9.04 -34.80 -24.89
CA LEU A 148 9.66 -33.73 -25.71
C LEU A 148 10.54 -32.76 -24.93
N LEU A 149 10.76 -32.98 -23.63
CA LEU A 149 11.72 -32.18 -22.89
C LEU A 149 13.15 -32.69 -23.16
N PRO A 150 14.09 -31.80 -23.55
CA PRO A 150 15.48 -32.21 -23.72
C PRO A 150 16.02 -32.68 -22.37
N GLN A 151 16.34 -33.98 -22.30
CA GLN A 151 17.00 -34.57 -21.14
C GLN A 151 18.32 -33.84 -20.94
N LYS A 152 18.47 -33.20 -19.77
CA LYS A 152 19.70 -32.51 -19.38
C LYS A 152 20.80 -33.57 -19.40
N LYS A 153 21.72 -33.49 -20.38
CA LYS A 153 22.91 -34.34 -20.39
C LYS A 153 23.74 -33.97 -19.16
N GLU A 154 23.68 -34.82 -18.14
CA GLU A 154 24.70 -34.87 -17.11
C GLU A 154 25.96 -35.44 -17.76
N GLY A 155 27.00 -34.62 -17.78
CA GLY A 155 28.32 -34.98 -18.27
C GLY A 155 29.36 -34.13 -17.55
N GLN A 156 29.74 -34.60 -16.36
CA GLN A 156 31.09 -34.42 -15.81
C GLN A 156 32.05 -35.35 -16.59
N PRO A 157 33.39 -35.16 -16.54
CA PRO A 157 34.19 -34.45 -15.53
C PRO A 157 34.61 -33.02 -15.90
#